data_AF-A0AAE0E810-F1
#
_entry.id   AF-A0AAE0E810-F1
#
_cell.length_a   1.000
_cell.length_b   1.000
_cell.length_c   1.000
_cell.angle_alpha   90.00
_cell.angle_beta   90.00
_cell.angle_gamma   90.00
#
_symmetry.space_group_name_H-M   'P 1'
#
loop_
_entity.id
_entity.type
_entity.pdbx_description
1 polymer ?
#
loop_
_entity_poly.entity_id
_entity_poly.type
_entity_poly.pdbx_seq_one_letter_code
_entity_poly.pdbx_strand_id
1 'polypeptide(L)'
;MEKMAYLLLPADREVILPIPVSWTGGQDCIRWYFDKNGEFKVKSGYKVALSEKIRASASNPSLQQKWWNSLWCLNLSPKVKVFIWRACLNALLSLDNLWKRKVVGVSR
;
A
#
# COMPACT_ATOMS: atom_id res chain seq x y z
N MET A 1 6.55 14.88 -28.96
CA MET A 1 6.41 16.36 -28.99
C MET A 1 5.00 16.78 -29.41
N GLU A 2 4.51 16.45 -30.61
CA GLU A 2 3.16 16.87 -31.07
C GLU A 2 2.01 16.41 -30.16
N LYS A 3 2.13 15.22 -29.55
CA LYS A 3 1.08 14.68 -28.66
C LYS A 3 1.02 15.31 -27.25
N MET A 4 1.96 16.16 -26.83
CA MET A 4 1.84 16.85 -25.52
C MET A 4 1.36 18.28 -25.65
N ALA A 5 1.49 18.89 -26.84
CA ALA A 5 1.07 20.26 -27.07
C ALA A 5 -0.44 20.46 -26.80
N TYR A 6 -1.29 19.48 -27.10
CA TYR A 6 -2.74 19.59 -26.86
C TYR A 6 -3.14 19.52 -25.39
N LEU A 7 -2.28 19.00 -24.51
CA LEU A 7 -2.54 18.90 -23.06
C LEU A 7 -2.16 20.17 -22.29
N LEU A 8 -1.37 21.05 -22.91
CA LEU A 8 -0.87 22.28 -22.29
C LEU A 8 -1.78 23.47 -22.62
N LEU A 9 -1.93 24.36 -21.65
CA LEU A 9 -2.55 25.67 -21.85
C LEU A 9 -1.72 26.51 -22.84
N PRO A 10 -2.35 27.41 -23.64
CA PRO A 10 -1.64 28.19 -24.65
C PRO A 10 -0.43 28.97 -24.10
N ALA A 11 -0.56 29.57 -22.91
CA ALA A 11 0.52 30.31 -22.26
C ALA A 11 1.69 29.41 -21.84
N ASP A 12 1.40 28.19 -21.38
CA ASP A 12 2.43 27.24 -20.93
C ASP A 12 3.18 26.59 -22.10
N ARG A 13 2.57 26.52 -23.29
CA ARG A 13 3.22 25.96 -24.49
C ARG A 13 4.47 26.72 -24.89
N GLU A 14 4.41 28.05 -24.86
CA GLU A 14 5.54 28.90 -25.26
C GLU A 14 6.74 28.74 -24.32
N VAL A 15 6.49 28.38 -23.06
CA VAL A 15 7.53 28.20 -22.04
C VAL A 15 8.05 26.76 -21.99
N ILE A 16 7.17 25.77 -22.16
CA ILE A 16 7.51 24.35 -21.93
C ILE A 16 8.06 23.67 -23.19
N LEU A 17 7.54 23.98 -24.38
CA LEU A 17 8.00 23.33 -25.63
C LEU A 17 9.50 23.55 -25.96
N PRO A 18 10.11 24.70 -25.62
CA PRO A 18 11.55 24.90 -25.81
C PRO A 18 12.44 24.11 -24.84
N ILE A 19 11.89 23.57 -23.74
CA ILE A 19 12.68 22.86 -22.73
C ILE A 19 13.09 21.50 -23.31
N PRO A 20 14.40 21.22 -23.46
CA PRO A 20 14.87 19.96 -24.01
C PRO A 20 14.58 18.83 -23.01
N VAL A 21 13.67 17.92 -23.39
CA VAL A 21 13.26 16.77 -22.55
C VAL A 21 14.41 15.76 -22.39
N SER A 22 15.27 15.63 -23.40
CA SER A 22 16.52 14.89 -23.30
C SER A 22 17.63 15.56 -24.10
N TRP A 23 18.85 15.59 -23.54
CA TRP A 23 20.05 16.08 -24.23
C TRP A 23 20.57 15.07 -25.27
N THR A 24 20.24 13.78 -25.08
CA THR A 24 20.73 12.67 -25.90
C THR A 24 19.73 12.20 -26.96
N GLY A 25 18.55 12.82 -27.07
CA GLY A 25 17.55 12.49 -28.10
C GLY A 25 16.95 11.07 -27.97
N GLY A 26 16.99 10.49 -26.77
CA GLY A 26 16.42 9.16 -26.53
C GLY A 26 14.90 9.15 -26.70
N GLN A 27 14.34 8.03 -27.17
CA GLN A 27 12.89 7.85 -27.24
C GLN A 27 12.27 7.78 -25.84
N ASP A 28 11.08 8.37 -25.69
CA ASP A 28 10.31 8.28 -24.45
C ASP A 28 10.03 6.82 -24.09
N CYS A 29 10.34 6.44 -22.85
CA CYS A 29 10.07 5.11 -22.34
C CYS A 29 9.37 5.17 -20.98
N ILE A 30 8.44 4.24 -20.76
CA ILE A 30 7.74 4.10 -19.48
C ILE A 30 8.71 3.50 -18.47
N ARG A 31 8.93 4.21 -17.36
CA ARG A 31 9.87 3.79 -16.32
C ARG A 31 9.20 3.65 -14.97
N TRP A 32 9.47 2.53 -14.30
CA TRP A 32 8.98 2.30 -12.95
C TRP A 32 9.80 3.11 -11.94
N TYR A 33 9.18 4.12 -11.33
CA TYR A 33 9.84 5.04 -10.41
C TYR A 33 10.48 4.36 -9.18
N PHE A 34 9.90 3.25 -8.71
CA PHE A 34 10.35 2.56 -7.50
C PHE A 34 11.40 1.48 -7.74
N ASP A 35 12.07 1.50 -8.90
CA ASP A 35 13.23 0.67 -9.18
C ASP A 35 14.35 1.49 -9.82
N LYS A 36 15.59 1.22 -9.41
CA LYS A 36 16.78 1.95 -9.87
C LYS A 36 17.07 1.78 -11.37
N ASN A 37 16.72 0.62 -11.92
CA ASN A 37 16.86 0.36 -13.36
C ASN A 37 15.61 0.82 -14.11
N GLY A 38 14.54 1.14 -13.36
CA GLY A 38 13.28 1.57 -13.91
C GLY A 38 12.40 0.44 -14.43
N GLU A 39 12.71 -0.80 -14.07
CA GLU A 39 11.95 -1.97 -14.49
C GLU A 39 10.84 -2.27 -13.50
N PHE A 40 9.64 -2.53 -14.01
CA PHE A 40 8.56 -3.02 -13.17
C PHE A 40 8.81 -4.50 -12.83
N LYS A 41 8.83 -4.81 -11.53
CA LYS A 41 8.88 -6.18 -11.02
C LYS A 41 7.76 -6.35 -10.01
N VAL A 42 7.12 -7.51 -9.99
CA VAL A 42 6.06 -7.82 -9.01
C VAL A 42 6.54 -7.55 -7.58
N LYS A 43 7.81 -7.86 -7.29
CA LYS A 43 8.43 -7.59 -5.99
C LYS A 43 8.50 -6.10 -5.64
N SER A 44 8.83 -5.22 -6.59
CA SER A 44 8.88 -3.77 -6.34
C SER A 44 7.47 -3.19 -6.24
N GLY A 45 6.55 -3.62 -7.11
CA GLY A 45 5.12 -3.26 -7.02
C GLY A 45 4.50 -3.67 -5.67
N TYR A 46 4.76 -4.89 -5.20
CA TYR A 46 4.27 -5.37 -3.91
C TYR A 46 4.79 -4.53 -2.73
N LYS A 47 6.06 -4.12 -2.76
CA LYS A 47 6.62 -3.24 -1.71
C LYS A 47 5.89 -1.91 -1.63
N VAL A 48 5.55 -1.31 -2.78
CA VAL A 48 4.82 -0.03 -2.83
C VAL A 48 3.39 -0.21 -2.31
N ALA A 49 2.69 -1.24 -2.77
CA ALA A 49 1.34 -1.54 -2.29
C ALA A 49 1.32 -1.79 -0.77
N LEU A 50 2.35 -2.49 -0.26
CA LEU A 50 2.50 -2.73 1.17
C LEU A 50 2.79 -1.44 1.95
N SER A 51 3.66 -0.56 1.44
CA SER A 51 3.96 0.71 2.11
C SER A 51 2.75 1.64 2.17
N GLU A 52 1.93 1.69 1.12
CA GLU A 52 0.69 2.48 1.13
C GLU A 52 -0.33 1.90 2.12
N LYS A 53 -0.45 0.57 2.20
CA LYS A 53 -1.31 -0.10 3.18
C LYS A 53 -0.83 0.14 4.62
N ILE A 54 0.48 0.11 4.87
CA ILE A 54 1.06 0.42 6.18
C ILE A 54 0.84 1.89 6.52
N ARG A 55 1.03 2.82 5.57
CA ARG A 55 0.75 4.25 5.78
C ARG A 55 -0.72 4.51 6.11
N ALA A 56 -1.64 3.78 5.49
CA ALA A 56 -3.07 3.84 5.79
C ALA A 56 -3.45 3.18 7.13
N SER A 57 -2.55 2.39 7.72
CA SER A 57 -2.77 1.72 9.01
C SER A 57 -2.04 2.47 10.12
N ALA A 58 -2.77 3.01 11.08
CA ALA A 58 -2.17 3.70 12.24
C ALA A 58 -1.33 2.78 13.15
N SER A 59 -1.22 1.48 12.85
CA SER A 59 -0.46 0.52 13.64
C SER A 59 1.03 0.54 13.28
N ASN A 60 1.86 1.00 14.20
CA ASN A 60 3.31 0.89 14.08
C ASN A 60 3.72 -0.61 14.14
N PRO A 61 4.34 -1.18 13.09
CA PRO A 61 4.68 -2.60 13.03
C PRO A 61 5.65 -3.03 14.14
N SER A 62 6.52 -2.13 14.60
CA SER A 62 7.41 -2.40 15.73
C SER A 62 6.67 -2.55 17.06
N LEU A 63 5.59 -1.79 17.26
CA LEU A 63 4.74 -1.92 18.44
C LEU A 63 3.94 -3.21 18.40
N GLN A 64 3.43 -3.61 17.24
CA GLN A 64 2.75 -4.90 17.07
C GLN A 64 3.67 -6.07 17.40
N GLN A 65 4.91 -6.07 16.90
CA GLN A 65 5.89 -7.11 17.20
C GLN A 65 6.17 -7.20 18.71
N LYS A 66 6.39 -6.05 19.37
CA LYS A 66 6.60 -5.98 20.82
C LYS A 66 5.40 -6.53 21.60
N TRP A 67 4.18 -6.14 21.21
CA TRP A 67 2.96 -6.59 21.87
C TRP A 67 2.78 -8.11 21.77
N TRP A 68 3.03 -8.70 20.60
CA TRP A 68 2.97 -10.16 20.44
C TRP A 68 4.04 -10.87 21.27
N ASN A 69 5.28 -10.37 21.27
CA ASN A 69 6.34 -10.94 22.10
C ASN A 69 5.94 -10.95 23.59
N SER A 70 5.38 -9.83 24.08
CA SER A 70 4.86 -9.76 25.46
C SER A 70 3.76 -10.78 25.72
N LEU A 71 2.77 -10.91 24.82
CA LEU A 71 1.67 -11.88 24.97
C LEU A 71 2.18 -13.33 25.09
N TRP A 72 3.19 -13.69 24.30
CA TRP A 72 3.74 -15.05 24.32
C TRP A 72 4.60 -15.33 25.55
N CYS A 73 5.27 -14.32 26.10
CA CYS A 73 6.05 -14.44 27.34
C CYS A 73 5.20 -14.54 28.61
N LEU A 74 3.92 -14.17 28.58
CA LEU A 74 3.04 -14.27 29.75
C LEU A 74 2.85 -15.73 30.19
N ASN A 75 2.76 -15.97 31.50
CA ASN A 75 2.53 -17.32 32.04
C ASN A 75 1.02 -17.67 32.02
N LEU A 76 0.43 -17.67 30.83
CA LEU A 76 -0.97 -18.01 30.58
C LEU A 76 -1.10 -19.38 29.92
N SER A 77 -2.24 -20.03 30.12
CA SER A 77 -2.58 -21.27 29.42
C SER A 77 -2.50 -21.06 27.89
N PRO A 78 -1.91 -22.00 27.12
CA PRO A 78 -1.82 -21.89 25.66
C PRO A 78 -3.16 -21.64 24.97
N LYS A 79 -4.26 -22.22 25.51
CA LYS A 79 -5.62 -22.03 24.97
C LYS A 79 -6.04 -20.56 24.98
N VAL A 80 -5.70 -19.84 26.05
CA VAL A 80 -6.03 -18.41 26.21
C VAL A 80 -5.21 -17.56 25.27
N LYS A 81 -3.91 -17.84 25.14
CA LYS A 81 -3.02 -17.12 24.19
C LYS A 81 -3.53 -17.25 22.75
N VAL A 82 -3.91 -18.46 22.33
CA VAL A 82 -4.47 -18.71 20.99
C VAL A 82 -5.81 -18.00 20.81
N PHE A 83 -6.66 -17.99 21.83
CA PHE A 83 -7.93 -17.26 21.77
C PHE A 83 -7.72 -15.75 21.56
N ILE A 84 -6.84 -15.13 22.36
CA ILE A 84 -6.50 -13.71 22.24
C ILE A 84 -5.91 -13.41 20.86
N TRP A 85 -4.98 -14.24 20.38
CA TRP A 85 -4.41 -14.10 19.04
C TRP A 85 -5.50 -14.06 17.95
N ARG A 86 -6.45 -15.02 18.01
CA ARG A 86 -7.57 -15.09 17.06
C ARG A 86 -8.52 -13.89 17.19
N ALA A 87 -8.75 -13.41 18.41
CA ALA A 87 -9.60 -12.25 18.66
C ALA A 87 -9.00 -10.98 18.05
N CYS A 88 -7.72 -10.70 18.33
CA CYS A 88 -7.03 -9.49 17.85
C CYS A 88 -6.83 -9.46 16.34
N LEU A 89 -6.81 -10.62 15.67
CA LEU A 89 -6.75 -10.72 14.22
C LEU A 89 -8.13 -10.69 13.54
N ASN A 90 -9.22 -10.42 14.26
CA ASN A 90 -10.59 -10.52 13.74
C ASN A 90 -10.85 -11.87 13.03
N ALA A 91 -10.21 -12.93 13.51
CA ALA A 91 -10.34 -14.29 13.01
C ALA A 91 -11.45 -15.07 13.72
N LEU A 92 -12.06 -14.48 14.76
CA LEU A 92 -13.26 -14.99 15.39
C LEU A 92 -14.50 -14.59 14.57
N LEU A 93 -15.44 -15.53 14.46
CA LEU A 93 -16.77 -15.32 13.87
C LEU A 93 -17.63 -14.52 14.86
N SER A 94 -17.29 -13.25 15.08
CA SER A 94 -18.18 -12.31 15.76
C SER A 94 -19.17 -11.71 14.77
N LEU A 95 -20.35 -11.32 15.24
CA LEU A 95 -21.36 -10.64 14.40
C LEU A 95 -20.78 -9.38 13.73
N ASP A 96 -19.98 -8.62 14.47
CA ASP A 96 -19.25 -7.45 13.95
C ASP A 96 -18.29 -7.83 12.80
N ASN A 97 -17.54 -8.93 12.92
CA ASN A 97 -16.65 -9.40 11.86
C ASN A 97 -17.41 -9.94 10.64
N LEU A 98 -18.55 -10.61 10.86
CA LEU A 98 -19.42 -11.07 9.78
C LEU A 98 -20.04 -9.91 9.01
N TRP A 99 -20.43 -8.85 9.73
CA TRP A 99 -20.96 -7.62 9.13
C TRP A 99 -19.89 -6.87 8.33
N LYS A 100 -18.68 -6.69 8.90
CA LYS A 100 -17.52 -6.11 8.18
C LYS A 100 -17.15 -6.87 6.91
N ARG A 101 -17.30 -8.21 6.92
CA ARG A 101 -17.06 -9.08 5.76
C ARG A 101 -18.25 -9.16 4.80
N LYS A 102 -19.36 -8.45 5.09
CA LYS A 102 -20.60 -8.44 4.31
C LYS A 102 -21.22 -9.84 4.12
N VAL A 103 -21.00 -10.74 5.08
CA VAL A 103 -21.54 -12.11 5.05
C VAL A 103 -22.98 -12.12 5.58
N VAL A 104 -23.30 -11.25 6.53
CA VAL A 104 -24.65 -11.12 7.10
C VAL A 104 -25.21 -9.75 6.71
N GLY A 105 -26.33 -9.75 5.98
CA GLY A 105 -27.12 -8.55 5.74
C GLY A 105 -27.93 -8.21 6.99
N VAL A 106 -27.96 -6.92 7.36
CA VAL A 106 -28.88 -6.44 8.38
C VAL A 106 -30.29 -6.55 7.80
N SER A 107 -31.02 -7.61 8.16
CA SER A 107 -32.47 -7.63 8.00
C SER A 107 -33.05 -6.68 9.05
N ARG A 108 -33.62 -5.57 8.57
CA ARG A 108 -34.53 -4.72 9.35
C ARG A 108 -35.92 -5.35 9.38
#